data_AF-A0AAE0SEN6-F1
#
_entry.id   AF-A0AAE0SEN6-F1
#
_cell.length_a   1.000
_cell.length_b   1.000
_cell.length_c   1.000
_cell.angle_alpha   90.00
_cell.angle_beta   90.00
_cell.angle_gamma   90.00
#
_symmetry.space_group_name_H-M   'P 1'
#
loop_
_entity.id
_entity.type
_entity.pdbx_description
1 polymer ?
#
loop_
_entity_poly.entity_id
_entity_poly.type
_entity_poly.pdbx_seq_one_letter_code
_entity_poly.pdbx_strand_id
1 'polypeptide(L)'
;AYRYDNPVIYNFDNPIEVRPGDELKTTCVFRSTSRYKTTTYGEDTSKEMCFGFLTYYPKNNFIYNDCSQWNSISICDWENDEIQGCRHKDIGNISIPQTAHIFKSVMENCVSLGKCQKECLAVVREIKKHPCFQGDMDILLRLRVVGIENPIYKTMLLGFYTALDSCNVELALETCGLNDMQKNCTILKDGSDVSSGTFLAWQMHPLLLLVSFLIWRLF
;
A
#
# COMPACT_ATOMS: atom_id res chain seq x y z
N ALA A 1 -27.59 -9.49 0.39
CA ALA A 1 -26.39 -9.04 -0.37
C ALA A 1 -26.33 -7.53 -0.31
N TYR A 2 -25.15 -6.94 -0.10
CA TYR A 2 -24.95 -5.49 -0.09
C TYR A 2 -25.26 -4.87 -1.46
N ARG A 3 -25.87 -3.67 -1.49
CA ARG A 3 -26.09 -2.86 -2.71
C ARG A 3 -25.59 -1.45 -2.44
N TYR A 4 -24.68 -0.97 -3.27
CA TYR A 4 -24.04 0.34 -3.12
C TYR A 4 -25.07 1.49 -3.06
N ASP A 5 -26.08 1.47 -3.93
CA ASP A 5 -27.11 2.51 -4.01
C ASP A 5 -28.11 2.49 -2.84
N ASN A 6 -28.01 1.50 -1.94
CA ASN A 6 -28.89 1.36 -0.79
C ASN A 6 -28.11 0.81 0.41
N PRO A 7 -27.20 1.62 1.00
CA PRO A 7 -26.43 1.20 2.15
C PRO A 7 -27.37 0.96 3.33
N VAL A 8 -27.26 -0.21 3.95
CA VAL A 8 -28.03 -0.57 5.14
C VAL A 8 -27.17 -0.31 6.37
N ILE A 9 -27.67 0.52 7.28
CA ILE A 9 -27.07 0.71 8.59
C ILE A 9 -27.65 -0.35 9.51
N TYR A 10 -26.78 -1.20 10.06
CA TYR A 10 -27.16 -2.17 11.08
C TYR A 10 -26.96 -1.55 12.46
N ASN A 11 -28.07 -1.27 13.14
CA ASN A 11 -28.06 -0.81 14.52
C ASN A 11 -28.16 -2.03 15.45
N PHE A 12 -27.37 -2.01 16.53
CA PHE A 12 -27.41 -3.03 17.56
C PHE A 12 -28.08 -2.46 18.81
N ASP A 13 -29.15 -3.09 19.28
CA ASP A 13 -29.85 -2.67 20.51
C ASP A 13 -28.91 -2.67 21.72
N ASN A 14 -27.99 -3.65 21.75
CA ASN A 14 -26.87 -3.69 22.68
C ASN A 14 -25.57 -3.46 21.90
N PRO A 15 -24.78 -2.44 22.24
CA PRO A 15 -23.51 -2.18 21.58
C PRO A 15 -22.55 -3.35 21.73
N ILE A 16 -21.79 -3.63 20.67
CA ILE A 16 -20.72 -4.61 20.69
C ILE A 16 -19.50 -3.98 21.36
N GLU A 17 -19.05 -4.56 22.47
CA GLU A 17 -17.82 -4.14 23.13
C GLU A 17 -16.61 -4.69 22.38
N VAL A 18 -15.67 -3.82 22.02
CA VAL A 18 -14.39 -4.18 21.38
C VAL A 18 -13.26 -3.75 22.33
N ARG A 19 -12.34 -4.65 22.63
CA ARG A 19 -11.24 -4.45 23.58
C ARG A 19 -9.87 -4.54 22.89
N PRO A 20 -8.82 -3.96 23.49
CA PRO A 20 -7.46 -4.15 22.99
C PRO A 20 -7.10 -5.64 22.87
N GLY A 21 -6.62 -6.04 21.70
CA GLY A 21 -6.32 -7.43 21.34
C GLY A 21 -7.39 -8.12 20.49
N ASP A 22 -8.58 -7.53 20.37
CA ASP A 22 -9.61 -8.03 19.46
C ASP A 22 -9.28 -7.69 17.99
N GLU A 23 -9.76 -8.52 17.06
CA GLU A 23 -9.59 -8.34 15.62
C GLU A 23 -10.93 -8.02 14.95
N LEU A 24 -10.97 -6.91 14.20
CA LEU A 24 -12.12 -6.53 13.37
C LEU A 24 -11.84 -6.91 11.92
N LYS A 25 -12.46 -7.99 11.46
CA LYS A 25 -12.28 -8.51 10.10
C LYS A 25 -13.45 -8.14 9.18
N THR A 26 -13.16 -7.37 8.14
CA THR A 26 -14.11 -7.09 7.05
C THR A 26 -13.87 -8.04 5.88
N THR A 27 -14.91 -8.73 5.40
CA THR A 27 -14.85 -9.60 4.22
C THR A 27 -15.83 -9.10 3.16
N CYS A 28 -15.30 -8.75 1.99
CA CYS A 28 -16.10 -8.32 0.84
C CYS A 28 -16.14 -9.43 -0.22
N VAL A 29 -17.32 -9.65 -0.81
CA VAL A 29 -17.51 -10.61 -1.90
C VAL A 29 -17.94 -9.86 -3.15
N PHE A 30 -17.09 -9.91 -4.17
CA PHE A 30 -17.29 -9.19 -5.43
C PHE A 30 -17.76 -10.12 -6.55
N ARG A 31 -18.51 -9.57 -7.50
CA ARG A 31 -18.92 -10.28 -8.73
C ARG A 31 -18.37 -9.57 -9.95
N SER A 32 -17.38 -10.20 -10.59
CA SER A 32 -16.69 -9.66 -11.78
C SER A 32 -17.26 -10.13 -13.12
N THR A 33 -18.36 -10.90 -13.15
CA THR A 33 -18.85 -11.57 -14.36
C THR A 33 -19.25 -10.64 -15.52
N SER A 34 -19.50 -9.37 -15.26
CA SER A 34 -19.87 -8.36 -16.27
C SER A 34 -18.71 -7.45 -16.67
N ARG A 35 -17.50 -7.66 -16.15
CA ARG A 35 -16.32 -6.84 -16.42
C ARG A 35 -15.40 -7.56 -17.39
N TYR A 36 -15.01 -6.87 -18.47
CA TYR A 36 -14.07 -7.38 -19.48
C TYR A 36 -12.60 -7.12 -19.15
N LYS A 37 -12.34 -6.28 -18.15
CA LYS A 37 -11.01 -5.93 -17.66
C LYS A 37 -10.95 -6.23 -16.17
N THR A 38 -9.76 -6.56 -15.68
CA THR A 38 -9.52 -6.68 -14.23
C THR A 38 -9.94 -5.39 -13.55
N THR A 39 -10.84 -5.51 -12.59
CA THR A 39 -11.22 -4.41 -11.72
C THR A 39 -10.26 -4.37 -10.54
N THR A 40 -9.65 -3.21 -10.30
CA THR A 40 -8.67 -3.03 -9.23
C THR A 40 -9.21 -2.08 -8.17
N TYR A 41 -8.48 -1.94 -7.06
CA TYR A 41 -8.83 -0.99 -6.02
C TYR A 41 -8.77 0.46 -6.53
N GLY A 42 -9.67 1.31 -6.04
CA GLY A 42 -9.65 2.76 -6.27
C GLY A 42 -10.99 3.43 -6.02
N GLU A 43 -10.99 4.76 -6.02
CA GLU A 43 -12.17 5.59 -5.70
C GLU A 43 -13.09 5.84 -6.91
N ASP A 44 -12.65 5.46 -8.12
CA ASP A 44 -13.44 5.60 -9.35
C ASP A 44 -14.55 4.55 -9.43
N THR A 45 -15.68 4.89 -10.05
CA THR A 45 -16.81 3.98 -10.37
C THR A 45 -16.45 2.70 -11.15
N SER A 46 -15.30 2.71 -11.83
CA SER A 46 -14.74 1.57 -12.57
C SER A 46 -13.84 0.68 -11.72
N LYS A 47 -13.61 1.06 -10.46
CA LYS A 47 -12.77 0.39 -9.45
C LYS A 47 -13.65 -0.12 -8.31
N GLU A 48 -13.05 -0.91 -7.43
CA GLU A 48 -13.75 -1.47 -6.26
C GLU A 48 -13.09 -1.01 -4.97
N MET A 49 -13.88 -0.97 -3.89
CA MET A 49 -13.42 -0.66 -2.54
C MET A 49 -14.02 -1.69 -1.57
N CYS A 50 -13.28 -2.02 -0.52
CA CYS A 50 -13.74 -2.89 0.55
C CYS A 50 -13.60 -2.18 1.88
N PHE A 51 -14.70 -1.60 2.38
CA PHE A 51 -14.71 -0.85 3.62
C PHE A 51 -15.80 -1.34 4.57
N GLY A 52 -15.47 -1.36 5.85
CA GLY A 52 -16.42 -1.48 6.95
C GLY A 52 -16.53 -0.13 7.66
N PHE A 53 -17.72 0.45 7.70
CA PHE A 53 -17.97 1.69 8.42
C PHE A 53 -18.55 1.39 9.78
N LEU A 54 -17.89 1.83 10.84
CA LEU A 54 -18.29 1.59 12.22
C LEU A 54 -18.68 2.92 12.88
N THR A 55 -19.83 2.93 13.55
CA THR A 55 -20.20 3.99 14.48
C THR A 55 -19.95 3.47 15.89
N TYR A 56 -19.13 4.16 16.67
CA TYR A 56 -18.68 3.68 17.97
C TYR A 56 -18.70 4.81 19.02
N TYR A 57 -18.64 4.41 20.29
CA TYR A 57 -18.47 5.31 21.42
C TYR A 57 -17.72 4.60 22.56
N PRO A 58 -17.03 5.34 23.45
CA PRO A 58 -16.70 6.76 23.37
C PRO A 58 -15.63 7.04 22.30
N LYS A 59 -15.68 8.23 21.70
CA LYS A 59 -14.75 8.63 20.62
C LYS A 59 -13.27 8.48 21.01
N ASN A 60 -12.93 8.79 22.26
CA ASN A 60 -11.55 8.81 22.75
C ASN A 60 -10.88 7.41 22.80
N ASN A 61 -11.64 6.32 22.61
CA ASN A 61 -11.09 4.96 22.63
C ASN A 61 -10.42 4.56 21.30
N PHE A 62 -10.65 5.30 20.21
CA PHE A 62 -9.94 5.10 18.95
C PHE A 62 -9.06 6.31 18.67
N ILE A 63 -7.75 6.08 18.66
CA ILE A 63 -6.74 7.11 18.37
C ILE A 63 -6.78 7.48 16.87
N TYR A 64 -7.05 6.50 16.02
CA TYR A 64 -7.13 6.64 14.58
C TYR A 64 -8.58 6.56 14.11
N ASN A 65 -8.97 7.44 13.17
CA ASN A 65 -10.32 7.46 12.62
C ASN A 65 -10.52 6.42 11.50
N ASP A 66 -9.42 5.86 11.01
CA ASP A 66 -9.38 4.82 10.01
C ASP A 66 -8.36 3.76 10.43
N CYS A 67 -8.68 2.50 10.15
CA CYS A 67 -7.76 1.41 10.31
C CYS A 67 -7.99 0.43 9.15
N SER A 68 -6.94 0.16 8.41
CA SER A 68 -6.96 -0.70 7.24
C SER A 68 -5.71 -1.56 7.21
N GLN A 69 -5.74 -2.62 6.40
CA GLN A 69 -4.65 -3.56 6.27
C GLN A 69 -4.31 -3.72 4.79
N TRP A 70 -3.02 -3.67 4.48
CA TRP A 70 -2.48 -4.02 3.18
C TRP A 70 -1.72 -5.34 3.30
N ASN A 71 -2.30 -6.43 2.78
CA ASN A 71 -1.75 -7.78 2.92
C ASN A 71 -1.37 -8.09 4.38
N SER A 72 -0.11 -8.33 4.71
CA SER A 72 0.35 -8.58 6.10
C SER A 72 0.62 -7.33 6.93
N ILE A 73 0.48 -6.12 6.35
CA ILE A 73 0.83 -4.85 7.00
C ILE A 73 -0.43 -4.13 7.48
N SER A 74 -0.52 -3.92 8.78
CA SER A 74 -1.48 -2.99 9.39
C SER A 74 -1.08 -1.55 9.04
N ILE A 75 -1.94 -0.83 8.33
CA ILE A 75 -1.72 0.59 8.01
C ILE A 75 -1.90 1.44 9.27
N CYS A 76 -2.60 0.93 10.27
CA CYS A 76 -2.81 1.60 11.56
C CYS A 76 -1.49 1.75 12.32
N ASP A 77 -0.51 0.89 12.02
CA ASP A 77 0.85 0.96 12.55
C ASP A 77 1.77 1.89 11.75
N TRP A 78 1.27 2.58 10.71
CA TRP A 78 2.10 3.46 9.86
C TRP A 78 2.75 4.61 10.62
N GLU A 79 2.13 5.04 11.72
CA GLU A 79 2.70 6.05 12.62
C GLU A 79 3.84 5.52 13.48
N ASN A 80 4.03 4.20 13.58
CA ASN A 80 5.19 3.63 14.25
C ASN A 80 6.46 3.93 13.46
N ASP A 81 7.61 3.96 14.13
CA ASP A 81 8.89 4.23 13.47
C ASP A 81 9.46 3.01 12.75
N GLU A 82 8.97 1.81 13.09
CA GLU A 82 9.39 0.55 12.51
C GLU A 82 8.21 -0.41 12.36
N ILE A 83 8.09 -1.04 11.19
CA ILE A 83 7.09 -2.07 10.89
C ILE A 83 7.81 -3.26 10.27
N GLN A 84 7.69 -4.44 10.90
CA GLN A 84 8.33 -5.67 10.44
C GLN A 84 9.84 -5.51 10.14
N GLY A 85 10.58 -4.78 10.98
CA GLY A 85 12.01 -4.55 10.78
C GLY A 85 12.35 -3.42 9.79
N CYS A 86 11.35 -2.79 9.17
CA CYS A 86 11.52 -1.68 8.25
C CYS A 86 11.22 -0.35 8.92
N ARG A 87 12.22 0.54 9.00
CA ARG A 87 12.01 1.96 9.32
C ARG A 87 11.57 2.72 8.08
N HIS A 88 10.32 2.55 7.68
CA HIS A 88 9.76 3.02 6.41
C HIS A 88 9.86 4.55 6.21
N LYS A 89 9.78 5.33 7.30
CA LYS A 89 9.91 6.80 7.25
C LYS A 89 11.32 7.27 6.85
N ASP A 90 12.33 6.42 7.04
CA ASP A 90 13.71 6.75 6.68
C ASP A 90 13.99 6.51 5.18
N ILE A 91 13.16 5.70 4.51
CA ILE A 91 13.33 5.38 3.08
C ILE A 91 13.10 6.62 2.24
N GLY A 92 14.09 6.97 1.42
CA GLY A 92 14.07 8.17 0.58
C GLY A 92 14.55 9.44 1.27
N ASN A 93 14.72 9.44 2.60
CA ASN A 93 15.33 10.55 3.32
C ASN A 93 16.86 10.49 3.20
N ILE A 94 17.38 11.15 2.17
CA ILE A 94 18.83 11.23 1.88
C ILE A 94 19.63 12.02 2.92
N SER A 95 18.98 12.64 3.91
CA SER A 95 19.67 13.25 5.05
C SER A 95 20.18 12.20 6.04
N ILE A 96 19.63 10.99 5.99
CA ILE A 96 20.03 9.87 6.84
C ILE A 96 21.20 9.14 6.18
N PRO A 97 22.37 8.98 6.84
CA PRO A 97 23.57 8.41 6.21
C PRO A 97 23.37 7.01 5.63
N GLN A 98 22.62 6.14 6.30
CA GLN A 98 22.35 4.78 5.85
C GLN A 98 21.48 4.77 4.57
N THR A 99 20.38 5.52 4.57
CA THR A 99 19.52 5.67 3.39
C THR A 99 20.27 6.35 2.24
N ALA A 100 21.07 7.37 2.53
CA ALA A 100 21.89 8.06 1.55
C ALA A 100 22.87 7.10 0.87
N HIS A 101 23.50 6.21 1.65
CA HIS A 101 24.37 5.17 1.12
C HIS A 101 23.61 4.21 0.21
N ILE A 102 22.46 3.68 0.65
CA ILE A 102 21.61 2.80 -0.18
C ILE A 102 21.24 3.48 -1.50
N PHE A 103 20.75 4.71 -1.43
CA PHE A 103 20.34 5.48 -2.60
C PHE A 103 21.52 5.70 -3.56
N LYS A 104 22.65 6.15 -3.02
CA LYS A 104 23.88 6.38 -3.79
C LYS A 104 24.38 5.10 -4.45
N SER A 105 24.48 4.00 -3.71
CA SER A 105 24.95 2.70 -4.24
C SER A 105 24.10 2.24 -5.42
N VAL A 106 22.78 2.38 -5.34
CA VAL A 106 21.88 2.02 -6.46
C VAL A 106 22.10 2.97 -7.63
N MET A 107 22.03 4.28 -7.43
CA MET A 107 22.08 5.24 -8.53
C MET A 107 23.45 5.33 -9.23
N GLU A 108 24.54 4.95 -8.56
CA GLU A 108 25.89 4.90 -9.16
C GLU A 108 26.16 3.62 -9.94
N ASN A 109 25.52 2.50 -9.58
CA ASN A 109 25.82 1.18 -10.16
C ASN A 109 24.71 0.67 -11.10
N CYS A 110 23.51 1.23 -11.01
CA CYS A 110 22.35 0.81 -11.77
C CYS A 110 21.83 1.93 -12.67
N VAL A 111 21.28 1.54 -13.83
CA VAL A 111 20.62 2.45 -14.77
C VAL A 111 19.13 2.18 -14.73
N SER A 112 18.31 3.19 -14.43
CA SER A 112 16.85 3.09 -14.45
C SER A 112 16.35 2.60 -15.82
N LEU A 113 15.56 1.52 -15.83
CA LEU A 113 15.08 0.86 -17.06
C LEU A 113 16.20 0.41 -18.02
N GLY A 114 17.44 0.30 -17.52
CA GLY A 114 18.60 -0.15 -18.28
C GLY A 114 18.81 -1.66 -18.19
N LYS A 115 19.86 -2.14 -18.87
CA LYS A 115 20.31 -3.54 -18.75
C LYS A 115 20.96 -3.75 -17.38
N CYS A 116 20.71 -4.91 -16.76
CA CYS A 116 21.42 -5.30 -15.55
C CYS A 116 22.92 -5.46 -15.82
N GLN A 117 23.73 -4.66 -15.12
CA GLN A 117 25.18 -4.80 -15.10
C GLN A 117 25.61 -5.67 -13.91
N LYS A 118 26.82 -6.23 -13.95
CA LYS A 118 27.31 -7.12 -12.89
C LYS A 118 27.42 -6.39 -11.55
N GLU A 119 27.84 -5.13 -11.60
CA GLU A 119 27.97 -4.20 -10.48
C GLU A 119 26.58 -3.89 -9.89
N CYS A 120 25.61 -3.55 -10.75
CA CYS A 120 24.22 -3.36 -10.34
C CYS A 120 23.66 -4.61 -9.66
N LEU A 121 23.85 -5.80 -10.24
CA LEU A 121 23.34 -7.05 -9.71
C LEU A 121 23.83 -7.32 -8.30
N ALA A 122 25.12 -7.08 -8.03
CA ALA A 122 25.69 -7.22 -6.70
C ALA A 122 25.04 -6.25 -5.68
N VAL A 123 24.85 -4.98 -6.08
CA VAL A 123 24.19 -3.98 -5.24
C VAL A 123 22.74 -4.34 -4.97
N VAL A 124 21.95 -4.66 -6.01
CA VAL A 124 20.53 -5.00 -5.85
C VAL A 124 20.36 -6.23 -4.96
N ARG A 125 21.21 -7.26 -5.09
CA ARG A 125 21.18 -8.43 -4.19
C ARG A 125 21.35 -8.05 -2.73
N GLU A 126 22.25 -7.11 -2.43
CA GLU A 126 22.46 -6.68 -1.06
C GLU A 126 21.29 -5.82 -0.56
N ILE A 127 20.81 -4.88 -1.37
CA ILE A 127 19.69 -4.01 -0.98
C ILE A 127 18.40 -4.82 -0.75
N LYS A 128 18.11 -5.83 -1.57
CA LYS A 128 16.93 -6.69 -1.39
C LYS A 128 16.97 -7.57 -0.14
N LYS A 129 18.08 -7.63 0.60
CA LYS A 129 18.13 -8.27 1.93
C LYS A 129 17.55 -7.38 3.02
N HIS A 130 17.47 -6.08 2.80
CA HIS A 130 16.94 -5.14 3.79
C HIS A 130 15.43 -5.32 3.94
N PRO A 131 14.87 -5.31 5.17
CA PRO A 131 13.45 -5.59 5.41
C PRO A 131 12.48 -4.69 4.61
N CYS A 132 12.83 -3.43 4.38
CA CYS A 132 12.03 -2.51 3.58
C CYS A 132 11.89 -2.88 2.11
N PHE A 133 12.79 -3.70 1.55
CA PHE A 133 12.78 -4.09 0.13
C PHE A 133 12.37 -5.55 -0.05
N GLN A 134 11.53 -6.05 0.87
CA GLN A 134 11.03 -7.42 0.87
C GLN A 134 9.50 -7.45 0.99
N GLY A 135 8.90 -8.46 0.34
CA GLY A 135 7.50 -8.83 0.47
C GLY A 135 6.52 -7.67 0.35
N ASP A 136 5.52 -7.66 1.22
CA ASP A 136 4.47 -6.63 1.24
C ASP A 136 4.99 -5.22 1.52
N MET A 137 6.11 -5.10 2.24
CA MET A 137 6.67 -3.78 2.60
C MET A 137 7.24 -3.07 1.38
N ASP A 138 7.98 -3.78 0.52
CA ASP A 138 8.48 -3.23 -0.75
C ASP A 138 7.33 -2.74 -1.63
N ILE A 139 6.29 -3.57 -1.75
CA ILE A 139 5.09 -3.26 -2.55
C ILE A 139 4.40 -2.01 -1.99
N LEU A 140 4.16 -1.97 -0.68
CA LEU A 140 3.49 -0.85 -0.03
C LEU A 140 4.28 0.45 -0.17
N LEU A 141 5.61 0.42 0.03
CA LEU A 141 6.47 1.59 -0.14
C LEU A 141 6.43 2.12 -1.57
N ARG A 142 6.49 1.24 -2.58
CA ARG A 142 6.37 1.61 -4.00
C ARG A 142 5.01 2.23 -4.31
N LEU A 143 3.93 1.67 -3.77
CA LEU A 143 2.58 2.23 -3.92
C LEU A 143 2.49 3.64 -3.32
N ARG A 144 3.09 3.85 -2.14
CA ARG A 144 3.14 5.18 -1.50
C ARG A 144 3.89 6.20 -2.35
N VAL A 145 4.95 5.80 -3.07
CA VAL A 145 5.67 6.71 -4.00
C VAL A 145 4.74 7.25 -5.09
N VAL A 146 3.81 6.44 -5.60
CA VAL A 146 2.85 6.87 -6.63
C VAL A 146 1.94 7.99 -6.10
N GLY A 147 1.60 7.96 -4.81
CA GLY A 147 0.76 8.96 -4.14
C GLY A 147 1.48 10.25 -3.72
N ILE A 148 2.79 10.36 -3.91
CA ILE A 148 3.55 11.57 -3.55
C ILE A 148 3.14 12.74 -4.46
N GLU A 149 2.73 13.85 -3.84
CA GLU A 149 2.34 15.07 -4.57
C GLU A 149 3.54 15.85 -5.12
N ASN A 150 4.65 15.90 -4.38
CA ASN A 150 5.85 16.61 -4.81
C ASN A 150 6.46 15.90 -6.02
N PRO A 151 6.46 16.52 -7.23
CA PRO A 151 6.85 15.84 -8.46
C PRO A 151 8.35 15.53 -8.50
N ILE A 152 9.19 16.36 -7.89
CA ILE A 152 10.65 16.17 -7.85
C ILE A 152 10.98 14.98 -6.97
N TYR A 153 10.44 14.95 -5.75
CA TYR A 153 10.66 13.86 -4.81
C TYR A 153 10.10 12.54 -5.33
N LYS A 154 8.90 12.57 -5.94
CA LYS A 154 8.30 11.42 -6.62
C LYS A 154 9.19 10.89 -7.75
N THR A 155 9.69 11.76 -8.63
CA THR A 155 10.56 11.36 -9.75
C THR A 155 11.86 10.75 -9.25
N MET A 156 12.46 11.32 -8.20
CA MET A 156 13.67 10.80 -7.57
C MET A 156 13.47 9.37 -7.06
N LEU A 157 12.38 9.12 -6.30
CA LEU A 157 12.10 7.80 -5.75
C LEU A 157 11.68 6.78 -6.82
N LEU A 158 10.91 7.21 -7.83
CA LEU A 158 10.61 6.35 -8.98
C LEU A 158 11.88 5.97 -9.74
N GLY A 159 12.81 6.92 -9.93
CA GLY A 159 14.12 6.66 -10.54
C GLY A 159 14.91 5.60 -9.77
N PHE A 160 14.93 5.71 -8.44
CA PHE A 160 15.57 4.72 -7.55
C PHE A 160 14.93 3.33 -7.66
N TYR A 161 13.61 3.23 -7.54
CA TYR A 161 12.92 1.93 -7.62
C TYR A 161 13.04 1.28 -9.01
N THR A 162 12.99 2.08 -10.08
CA THR A 162 13.20 1.57 -11.44
C THR A 162 14.65 1.14 -11.71
N ALA A 163 15.63 1.73 -11.02
CA ALA A 163 17.02 1.28 -11.05
C ALA A 163 17.23 -0.01 -10.25
N LEU A 164 16.55 -0.16 -9.11
CA LEU A 164 16.51 -1.43 -8.36
C LEU A 164 15.92 -2.57 -9.18
N ASP A 165 14.91 -2.27 -10.01
CA ASP A 165 14.22 -3.26 -10.82
C ASP A 165 15.01 -3.72 -12.05
N SER A 166 16.09 -3.03 -12.41
CA SER A 166 16.89 -3.32 -13.61
C SER A 166 17.50 -4.72 -13.64
N CYS A 167 17.56 -5.41 -12.49
CA CYS A 167 18.10 -6.77 -12.36
C CYS A 167 17.05 -7.83 -11.94
N ASN A 168 15.74 -7.51 -11.98
CA ASN A 168 14.70 -8.45 -11.54
C ASN A 168 14.67 -9.75 -12.36
N VAL A 169 15.00 -9.70 -13.66
CA VAL A 169 15.02 -10.89 -14.54
C VAL A 169 16.16 -11.83 -14.15
N GLU A 170 17.35 -11.29 -13.93
CA GLU A 170 18.55 -12.03 -13.55
C GLU A 170 18.38 -12.69 -12.18
N LEU A 171 17.82 -11.96 -11.21
CA LEU A 171 17.50 -12.49 -9.89
C LEU A 171 16.44 -13.60 -9.95
N ALA A 172 15.43 -13.44 -10.80
CA ALA A 172 14.44 -14.49 -11.03
C ALA A 172 15.09 -15.73 -11.66
N LEU A 173 15.94 -15.57 -12.68
CA LEU A 173 16.65 -16.69 -13.31
C LEU A 173 17.53 -17.47 -12.33
N GLU A 174 18.20 -16.79 -11.39
CA GLU A 174 19.00 -17.44 -10.34
C GLU A 174 18.17 -18.26 -9.37
N THR A 175 16.99 -17.74 -9.01
CA THR A 175 16.14 -18.37 -7.99
C THR A 175 15.27 -19.48 -8.59
N CYS A 176 14.93 -19.37 -9.88
CA CYS A 176 14.06 -20.31 -10.60
C CYS A 176 14.83 -21.35 -11.43
N GLY A 177 16.06 -21.06 -11.86
CA GLY A 177 16.73 -21.83 -12.92
C GLY A 177 16.10 -21.61 -14.31
N LEU A 178 16.86 -21.92 -15.37
CA LEU A 178 16.46 -21.74 -16.78
C LEU A 178 15.29 -22.63 -17.23
N ASN A 179 15.04 -23.75 -16.54
CA ASN A 179 14.07 -24.78 -16.96
C ASN A 179 12.66 -24.60 -16.37
N ASP A 180 12.49 -23.76 -15.33
CA ASP A 180 11.20 -23.58 -14.63
C ASP A 180 10.42 -22.33 -15.05
N MET A 181 11.00 -21.48 -15.90
CA MET A 181 10.26 -20.32 -16.49
C MET A 181 9.03 -20.75 -17.29
N GLN A 182 8.96 -22.01 -17.72
CA GLN A 182 7.85 -22.55 -18.52
C GLN A 182 6.77 -23.26 -17.68
N LYS A 183 6.96 -23.47 -16.38
CA LYS A 183 6.05 -24.31 -15.56
C LYS A 183 5.61 -23.78 -14.20
N ASN A 184 5.78 -22.49 -13.91
CA ASN A 184 5.43 -21.78 -12.65
C ASN A 184 6.66 -21.50 -11.77
N CYS A 185 7.59 -20.68 -12.25
CA CYS A 185 8.32 -19.90 -11.26
C CYS A 185 7.42 -18.79 -10.71
N THR A 186 6.86 -19.04 -9.54
CA THR A 186 5.93 -18.14 -8.84
C THR A 186 6.64 -16.95 -8.19
N ILE A 187 7.82 -16.54 -8.65
CA ILE A 187 8.59 -15.44 -8.06
C ILE A 187 8.10 -14.06 -8.54
N LEU A 188 7.12 -14.03 -9.46
CA LEU A 188 6.42 -12.81 -9.87
C LEU A 188 4.89 -13.01 -9.99
N LYS A 189 4.29 -13.87 -9.16
CA LYS A 189 2.82 -13.96 -9.02
C LYS A 189 2.26 -13.26 -7.79
N ASP A 190 3.11 -12.66 -6.96
CA ASP A 190 2.69 -11.60 -6.02
C ASP A 190 2.82 -10.20 -6.65
N GLY A 191 2.87 -10.15 -7.99
CA GLY A 191 2.31 -9.02 -8.72
C GLY A 191 0.80 -9.06 -8.57
N SER A 192 0.28 -8.62 -7.43
CA SER A 192 -0.97 -7.86 -7.48
C SER A 192 -0.72 -6.75 -8.49
N ASP A 193 -1.37 -6.84 -9.65
CA ASP A 193 -1.37 -5.85 -10.73
C ASP A 193 -0.89 -4.49 -10.24
N VAL A 194 0.29 -4.06 -10.71
CA VAL A 194 0.72 -2.66 -10.62
C VAL A 194 -0.19 -1.88 -11.56
N SER A 195 -1.46 -1.74 -11.18
CA SER A 195 -2.35 -0.75 -11.72
C SER A 195 -2.16 0.47 -10.84
N SER A 196 -1.47 1.46 -11.38
CA SER A 196 -1.47 2.87 -10.97
C SER A 196 -2.67 3.25 -10.09
N GLY A 197 -2.53 3.07 -8.79
CA GLY A 197 -3.45 3.56 -7.78
C GLY A 197 -2.95 4.93 -7.34
N THR A 198 -3.57 5.98 -7.84
CA THR A 198 -3.44 7.31 -7.26
C THR A 198 -4.02 7.28 -5.86
N PHE A 199 -3.16 7.08 -4.86
CA PHE A 199 -3.47 7.44 -3.48
C PHE A 199 -3.34 8.95 -3.39
N LEU A 200 -4.46 9.66 -3.48
CA LEU A 200 -4.53 11.02 -2.97
C LEU A 200 -4.65 10.90 -1.45
N ALA A 201 -3.55 11.18 -0.75
CA ALA A 201 -3.60 11.44 0.67
C ALA A 201 -4.34 12.77 0.87
N TRP A 202 -5.67 12.75 0.89
CA TRP A 202 -6.43 13.92 1.28
C TRP A 202 -6.28 14.09 2.78
N GLN A 203 -5.46 15.08 3.18
CA GLN A 203 -5.71 15.81 4.42
C GLN A 203 -7.19 16.19 4.44
N MET A 204 -7.95 15.65 5.39
CA MET A 204 -9.28 16.13 5.71
C MET A 204 -9.18 17.62 6.06
N HIS A 205 -9.48 18.49 5.09
CA HIS A 205 -9.84 19.86 5.39
C HIS A 205 -11.20 19.86 6.11
N PRO A 206 -11.34 20.54 7.26
CA PRO A 206 -12.56 20.51 8.05
C PRO A 206 -13.58 21.49 7.45
N LEU A 207 -14.26 21.12 6.36
CA LEU A 207 -15.27 22.00 5.75
C LEU A 207 -16.49 21.27 5.15
N LEU A 208 -16.77 20.06 5.60
CA LEU A 208 -18.03 19.34 5.33
C LEU A 208 -18.73 18.94 6.63
N LEU A 209 -18.91 19.92 7.53
CA LEU A 209 -19.75 19.83 8.73
C LEU A 209 -21.12 20.49 8.56
N LEU A 210 -21.61 20.67 7.34
CA LEU A 210 -22.87 21.39 7.09
C LEU A 210 -23.73 20.80 5.97
N VAL A 211 -24.07 19.51 6.05
CA VAL A 211 -25.37 19.05 5.56
C VAL A 211 -25.84 17.91 6.45
N SER A 212 -26.90 18.16 7.22
CA SER A 212 -27.79 17.22 7.93
C SER A 212 -27.88 17.53 9.42
N PHE A 213 -28.64 18.56 9.80
CA PHE A 213 -29.50 18.58 11.00
C PHE A 213 -30.31 19.90 10.99
N LEU A 214 -31.31 19.95 10.12
CA LEU A 214 -32.41 20.92 10.20
C LEU A 214 -33.74 20.18 10.08
N ILE A 215 -33.93 19.17 10.94
CA ILE A 215 -35.25 18.75 11.38
C ILE A 215 -35.12 18.37 12.86
N TRP A 216 -35.20 19.35 13.74
CA TRP A 216 -35.73 19.13 15.09
C TRP A 216 -36.90 20.08 15.28
N ARG A 217 -38.07 19.48 15.46
CA ARG A 217 -39.35 20.13 15.68
C ARG A 217 -39.32 20.86 17.02
N LEU A 218 -39.99 22.02 17.02
CA LEU A 218 -40.66 22.62 18.16
C LEU A 218 -41.26 21.55 19.08
N PHE A 219 -40.67 21.40 20.27
CA PHE A 219 -41.31 21.55 21.58
C PHE A 219 -40.22 21.85 22.61
#